data_AF-A0A7Y0EY36-F1
#
_entry.id   AF-A0A7Y0EY36-F1
#
_cell.length_a   1.000
_cell.length_b   1.000
_cell.length_c   1.000
_cell.angle_alpha   90.00
_cell.angle_beta   90.00
_cell.angle_gamma   90.00
#
_symmetry.space_group_name_H-M   'P 1'
#
loop_
_entity.id
_entity.type
_entity.pdbx_description
1 polymer ?
#
loop_
_entity_poly.entity_id
_entity_poly.type
_entity_poly.pdbx_seq_one_letter_code
_entity_poly.pdbx_strand_id
1 'polypeptide(L)'
;MSENQQSAVQSNAQDTAQDTAKKHMPKWAIALIVVVVVAVIAVAGVFGFRAYSDAQYNNAVAACATASEEVRNATNDYNNLVNGDASEAASLTEKDVKDSSTLDALNKELSAELPEYEGCLADDTKGYQAATDKLNEQTDWYKSHTASLQKAVDAVNASKK
;
A
#
# COMPACT_ATOMS: atom_id res chain seq x y z
N MET A 1 -25.93 65.00 5.11
CA MET A 1 -26.90 64.47 4.14
C MET A 1 -26.41 63.08 3.73
N SER A 2 -27.13 62.08 4.24
CA SER A 2 -27.35 60.72 3.76
C SER A 2 -26.18 59.74 3.55
N GLU A 3 -26.27 58.70 4.38
CA GLU A 3 -25.65 57.38 4.38
C GLU A 3 -25.86 56.58 3.07
N ASN A 4 -25.01 55.56 2.89
CA ASN A 4 -25.23 54.32 2.12
C ASN A 4 -25.18 54.36 0.58
N GLN A 5 -23.97 54.26 0.02
CA GLN A 5 -23.75 53.71 -1.34
C GLN A 5 -22.70 52.58 -1.31
N GLN A 6 -22.73 51.78 -0.24
CA GLN A 6 -21.95 50.55 -0.08
C GLN A 6 -22.89 49.35 -0.29
N SER A 7 -23.57 49.31 -1.46
CA SER A 7 -24.57 48.28 -1.80
C SER A 7 -24.59 47.89 -3.28
N ALA A 8 -23.47 48.02 -4.00
CA ALA A 8 -23.47 47.75 -5.45
C ALA A 8 -23.06 46.32 -5.85
N VAL A 9 -22.51 45.50 -4.94
CA VAL A 9 -21.96 44.18 -5.34
C VAL A 9 -22.12 43.15 -4.22
N GLN A 10 -23.34 42.87 -3.77
CA GLN A 10 -23.75 41.54 -3.30
C GLN A 10 -25.21 41.53 -2.78
N SER A 11 -25.99 40.63 -3.39
CA SER A 11 -27.20 39.97 -2.86
C SER A 11 -28.58 40.60 -3.13
N ASN A 12 -29.51 39.68 -3.47
CA ASN A 12 -30.93 39.78 -3.80
C ASN A 12 -31.26 40.19 -5.25
N ALA A 13 -32.02 39.42 -6.04
CA ALA A 13 -33.00 38.38 -5.72
C ALA A 13 -33.08 37.41 -6.94
N GLN A 14 -32.99 36.09 -6.79
CA GLN A 14 -34.14 35.19 -6.63
C GLN A 14 -35.48 35.82 -7.07
N ASP A 15 -36.19 35.12 -7.97
CA ASP A 15 -37.48 35.51 -8.56
C ASP A 15 -37.46 36.60 -9.65
N THR A 16 -37.18 36.16 -10.87
CA THR A 16 -38.12 36.41 -11.96
C THR A 16 -38.76 35.09 -12.36
N ALA A 17 -39.74 34.68 -11.57
CA ALA A 17 -40.76 33.77 -12.06
C ALA A 17 -41.48 34.44 -13.25
N GLN A 18 -41.55 33.69 -14.36
CA GLN A 18 -42.72 33.54 -15.21
C GLN A 18 -43.43 34.82 -15.68
N ASP A 19 -43.25 35.16 -16.96
CA ASP A 19 -44.30 35.30 -17.98
C ASP A 19 -43.73 36.16 -19.12
N THR A 20 -43.43 35.65 -20.32
CA THR A 20 -44.38 35.20 -21.35
C THR A 20 -43.49 34.54 -22.42
N ALA A 21 -43.61 33.29 -22.80
CA ALA A 21 -44.78 32.66 -23.35
C ALA A 21 -44.83 31.19 -22.93
N LYS A 22 -46.01 30.73 -22.49
CA LYS A 22 -46.36 29.30 -22.54
C LYS A 22 -46.42 28.86 -24.00
N LYS A 23 -45.26 28.70 -24.64
CA LYS A 23 -45.14 27.79 -25.76
C LYS A 23 -45.25 26.42 -25.10
N HIS A 24 -46.43 25.78 -25.21
CA HIS A 24 -46.61 24.39 -24.85
C HIS A 24 -45.50 23.61 -25.56
N MET A 25 -44.40 23.34 -24.84
CA MET A 25 -43.27 22.64 -25.40
C MET A 25 -43.83 21.28 -25.76
N PRO A 26 -43.77 20.89 -27.04
CA PRO A 26 -44.47 19.70 -27.46
C PRO A 26 -43.89 18.51 -26.69
N LYS A 27 -44.72 17.53 -26.34
CA LYS A 27 -44.33 16.41 -25.47
C LYS A 27 -43.06 15.70 -25.97
N TRP A 28 -42.81 15.72 -27.28
CA TRP A 28 -41.58 15.21 -27.89
C TRP A 28 -40.31 15.99 -27.51
N ALA A 29 -40.38 17.31 -27.33
CA ALA A 29 -39.23 18.13 -26.93
C ALA A 29 -38.85 17.90 -25.46
N ILE A 30 -39.84 17.74 -24.57
CA ILE A 30 -39.58 17.36 -23.17
C ILE A 30 -38.95 15.96 -23.12
N ALA A 31 -39.48 15.01 -23.90
CA ALA A 31 -38.92 13.67 -23.99
C ALA A 31 -37.45 13.69 -24.48
N LEU A 32 -37.12 14.50 -25.49
CA LEU A 32 -35.74 14.66 -25.96
C LEU A 32 -34.82 15.23 -24.89
N ILE A 33 -35.25 16.25 -24.13
CA ILE A 33 -34.44 16.82 -23.05
C ILE A 33 -34.15 15.77 -21.97
N VAL A 34 -35.15 14.97 -21.57
CA VAL A 34 -34.95 13.89 -20.59
C VAL A 34 -33.93 12.87 -21.08
N VAL A 35 -34.00 12.45 -22.35
CA VAL A 35 -33.03 11.52 -22.94
C VAL A 35 -31.62 12.11 -22.92
N VAL A 36 -31.46 13.38 -23.28
CA VAL A 36 -30.16 14.07 -23.26
C VAL A 36 -29.61 14.15 -21.83
N VAL A 37 -30.44 14.50 -20.85
CA VAL A 37 -30.01 14.57 -19.43
C VAL A 37 -29.57 13.20 -18.92
N VAL A 38 -30.34 12.14 -19.20
CA VAL A 38 -29.97 10.76 -18.81
C VAL A 38 -28.65 10.34 -19.48
N ALA A 39 -28.46 10.67 -20.75
CA ALA A 39 -27.21 10.38 -21.46
C ALA A 39 -26.01 11.09 -20.81
N VAL A 40 -26.15 12.37 -20.44
CA VAL A 40 -25.08 13.13 -19.76
C VAL A 40 -24.73 12.50 -18.41
N ILE A 41 -25.73 12.11 -17.61
CA ILE A 41 -25.51 11.46 -16.31
C ILE A 41 -24.79 10.12 -16.49
N ALA A 42 -25.21 9.30 -17.47
CA ALA A 42 -24.57 8.02 -17.74
C ALA A 42 -23.10 8.18 -18.15
N VAL A 43 -22.81 9.16 -19.02
CA VAL A 43 -21.44 9.48 -19.44
C VAL A 43 -20.58 9.92 -18.25
N ALA A 44 -21.09 10.84 -17.41
CA ALA A 44 -20.38 11.28 -16.21
C ALA A 44 -20.10 10.13 -15.23
N GLY A 45 -21.07 9.22 -15.04
CA GLY A 45 -20.92 8.05 -14.19
C GLY A 45 -19.84 7.08 -14.68
N VAL A 46 -19.78 6.80 -15.99
CA VAL A 46 -18.75 5.93 -16.58
C VAL A 46 -17.35 6.52 -16.44
N PHE A 47 -17.19 7.83 -16.70
CA PHE A 47 -15.89 8.49 -16.54
C PHE A 47 -15.43 8.52 -15.07
N GLY A 48 -16.35 8.81 -14.15
CA GLY A 48 -16.05 8.77 -12.71
C GLY A 48 -15.64 7.39 -12.23
N PHE A 49 -16.36 6.34 -12.66
CA PHE A 49 -16.04 4.96 -12.29
C PHE A 49 -14.69 4.49 -12.84
N ARG A 50 -14.35 4.86 -14.09
CA ARG A 50 -13.05 4.56 -14.70
C ARG A 50 -11.91 5.24 -13.95
N ALA A 51 -11.99 6.54 -13.73
CA ALA A 51 -10.95 7.28 -13.01
C ALA A 51 -10.72 6.74 -11.58
N TYR A 52 -11.80 6.36 -10.88
CA TYR A 52 -11.70 5.71 -9.57
C TYR A 52 -11.02 4.34 -9.65
N SER A 53 -11.39 3.51 -10.63
CA SER A 53 -10.81 2.18 -10.80
C SER A 53 -9.32 2.24 -11.16
N ASP A 54 -8.94 3.17 -12.05
CA ASP A 54 -7.53 3.38 -12.43
C ASP A 54 -6.70 3.86 -11.23
N ALA A 55 -7.24 4.76 -10.39
CA ALA A 55 -6.58 5.21 -9.18
C ALA A 55 -6.38 4.05 -8.18
N GLN A 56 -7.40 3.23 -7.95
CA GLN A 56 -7.31 2.06 -7.07
C GLN A 56 -6.29 1.04 -7.57
N TYR A 57 -6.28 0.77 -8.88
CA TYR A 57 -5.31 -0.12 -9.49
C TYR A 57 -3.87 0.41 -9.34
N ASN A 58 -3.61 1.66 -9.71
CA ASN A 58 -2.28 2.26 -9.60
C ASN A 58 -1.79 2.31 -8.13
N ASN A 59 -2.68 2.60 -7.19
CA ASN A 59 -2.36 2.56 -5.76
C ASN A 59 -1.97 1.14 -5.31
N ALA A 60 -2.69 0.10 -5.77
CA ALA A 60 -2.37 -1.28 -5.42
C ALA A 60 -1.04 -1.74 -6.05
N VAL A 61 -0.75 -1.35 -7.30
CA VAL A 61 0.55 -1.59 -7.94
C VAL A 61 1.68 -0.92 -7.15
N ALA A 62 1.50 0.35 -6.79
CA ALA A 62 2.50 1.10 -6.03
C ALA A 62 2.72 0.50 -4.64
N ALA A 63 1.65 0.15 -3.92
CA ALA A 63 1.74 -0.50 -2.62
C ALA A 63 2.49 -1.83 -2.69
N CYS A 64 2.21 -2.64 -3.71
CA CYS A 64 2.92 -3.88 -3.92
C CYS A 64 4.41 -3.63 -4.20
N ALA A 65 4.73 -2.64 -5.05
CA ALA A 65 6.13 -2.28 -5.33
C ALA A 65 6.88 -1.87 -4.06
N THR A 66 6.26 -1.06 -3.19
CA THR A 66 6.81 -0.70 -1.88
C THR A 66 7.02 -1.94 -1.00
N ALA A 67 6.03 -2.82 -0.88
CA ALA A 67 6.17 -4.06 -0.11
C ALA A 67 7.29 -4.96 -0.66
N SER A 68 7.47 -5.02 -1.97
CA SER A 68 8.59 -5.74 -2.60
C SER A 68 9.96 -5.14 -2.24
N GLU A 69 10.06 -3.82 -2.16
CA GLU A 69 11.28 -3.15 -1.70
C GLU A 69 11.54 -3.42 -0.23
N GLU A 70 10.51 -3.44 0.61
CA GLU A 70 10.62 -3.79 2.02
C GLU A 70 11.10 -5.23 2.23
N VAL A 71 10.54 -6.20 1.49
CA VAL A 71 11.02 -7.60 1.52
C VAL A 71 12.47 -7.67 1.09
N ARG A 72 12.86 -6.98 0.01
CA ARG A 72 14.25 -6.95 -0.45
C ARG A 72 15.20 -6.38 0.59
N ASN A 73 14.82 -5.29 1.25
CA ASN A 73 15.63 -4.70 2.32
C ASN A 73 15.75 -5.65 3.51
N ALA A 74 14.64 -6.23 3.98
CA ALA A 74 14.65 -7.19 5.07
C ALA A 74 15.46 -8.46 4.75
N THR A 75 15.38 -8.92 3.49
CA THR A 75 16.20 -10.03 2.98
C THR A 75 17.69 -9.67 2.98
N ASN A 76 18.03 -8.45 2.56
CA ASN A 76 19.42 -7.97 2.58
C ASN A 76 19.96 -7.88 4.01
N ASP A 77 19.18 -7.36 4.95
CA ASP A 77 19.56 -7.30 6.37
C ASP A 77 19.82 -8.70 6.94
N TYR A 78 18.91 -9.63 6.68
CA TYR A 78 19.08 -11.04 7.07
C TYR A 78 20.35 -11.64 6.45
N ASN A 79 20.54 -11.48 5.14
CA ASN A 79 21.69 -12.03 4.42
C ASN A 79 23.01 -11.40 4.86
N ASN A 80 23.04 -10.11 5.17
CA ASN A 80 24.23 -9.44 5.70
C ASN A 80 24.63 -10.05 7.04
N LEU A 81 23.65 -10.34 7.92
CA LEU A 81 23.91 -10.99 9.19
C LEU A 81 24.36 -12.44 9.02
N VAL A 82 23.66 -13.22 8.18
CA VAL A 82 24.00 -14.62 7.88
C VAL A 82 25.41 -14.76 7.33
N ASN A 83 25.76 -13.93 6.33
CA ASN A 83 27.07 -14.00 5.67
C ASN A 83 28.18 -13.26 6.44
N GLY A 84 27.83 -12.48 7.46
CA GLY A 84 28.75 -11.73 8.31
C GLY A 84 28.89 -12.39 9.69
N ASP A 85 28.40 -11.70 10.72
CA ASP A 85 28.62 -12.07 12.13
C ASP A 85 28.13 -13.48 12.46
N ALA A 86 27.04 -13.95 11.84
CA ALA A 86 26.55 -15.30 12.07
C ALA A 86 27.47 -16.36 11.47
N SER A 87 28.03 -16.11 10.28
CA SER A 87 29.05 -17.00 9.69
C SER A 87 30.33 -17.02 10.52
N GLU A 88 30.75 -15.87 11.07
CA GLU A 88 31.92 -15.82 11.96
C GLU A 88 31.64 -16.61 13.24
N ALA A 89 30.50 -16.40 13.88
CA ALA A 89 30.10 -17.10 15.09
C ALA A 89 29.93 -18.62 14.87
N ALA A 90 29.37 -19.04 13.73
CA ALA A 90 29.20 -20.44 13.37
C ALA A 90 30.52 -21.17 13.04
N SER A 91 31.60 -20.42 12.75
CA SER A 91 32.94 -21.00 12.54
C SER A 91 33.63 -21.41 13.85
N LEU A 92 33.12 -20.93 15.00
CA LEU A 92 33.65 -21.28 16.31
C LEU A 92 33.29 -22.71 16.69
N THR A 93 34.15 -23.31 17.50
CA THR A 93 33.97 -24.66 18.03
C THR A 93 33.74 -24.64 19.54
N GLU A 94 33.35 -25.78 20.11
CA GLU A 94 33.19 -25.93 21.57
C GLU A 94 34.46 -25.58 22.36
N LYS A 95 35.63 -25.61 21.71
CA LYS A 95 36.89 -25.20 22.35
C LYS A 95 37.00 -23.70 22.52
N ASP A 96 36.33 -22.92 21.68
CA ASP A 96 36.40 -21.45 21.61
C ASP A 96 35.32 -20.77 22.48
N VAL A 97 34.29 -21.51 22.88
CA VAL A 97 33.17 -21.01 23.70
C VAL A 97 33.09 -21.71 25.05
N LYS A 98 32.57 -21.01 26.07
CA LYS A 98 32.36 -21.52 27.43
C LYS A 98 31.12 -22.42 27.51
N ASP A 99 30.10 -22.11 26.72
CA ASP A 99 28.84 -22.83 26.62
C ASP A 99 28.58 -23.23 25.17
N SER A 100 28.74 -24.52 24.86
CA SER A 100 28.55 -25.07 23.52
C SER A 100 27.08 -25.04 23.06
N SER A 101 26.12 -24.98 23.99
CA SER A 101 24.70 -24.92 23.62
C SER A 101 24.33 -23.62 22.87
N THR A 102 25.16 -22.57 23.01
CA THR A 102 25.02 -21.34 22.23
C THR A 102 25.28 -21.55 20.74
N LEU A 103 26.20 -22.46 20.38
CA LEU A 103 26.48 -22.82 18.98
C LEU A 103 25.32 -23.64 18.38
N ASP A 104 24.73 -24.54 19.17
CA ASP A 104 23.54 -25.31 18.74
C ASP A 104 22.34 -24.39 18.50
N ALA A 105 22.12 -23.41 19.38
CA ALA A 105 21.07 -22.41 19.23
C ALA A 105 21.28 -21.56 17.96
N LEU A 106 22.52 -21.12 17.69
CA LEU A 106 22.85 -20.39 16.47
C LEU A 106 22.59 -21.23 15.21
N ASN A 107 23.05 -22.49 15.19
CA ASN A 107 22.85 -23.39 14.05
C ASN A 107 21.36 -23.67 13.79
N LYS A 108 20.54 -23.71 14.85
CA LYS A 108 19.09 -23.86 14.72
C LYS A 108 18.46 -22.66 14.02
N GLU A 109 18.84 -21.43 14.38
CA GLU A 109 18.34 -20.22 13.73
C GLU A 109 18.80 -20.13 12.26
N LEU A 110 20.05 -20.55 11.97
CA LEU A 110 20.59 -20.61 10.60
C LEU A 110 19.91 -21.67 9.72
N SER A 111 19.24 -22.64 10.32
CA SER A 111 18.51 -23.71 9.60
C SER A 111 17.03 -23.35 9.38
N ALA A 112 16.61 -22.11 9.65
CA ALA A 112 15.25 -21.67 9.44
C ALA A 112 14.84 -21.76 7.96
N GLU A 113 13.61 -22.21 7.71
CA GLU A 113 13.07 -22.33 6.36
C GLU A 113 12.68 -20.96 5.82
N LEU A 114 13.30 -20.55 4.71
CA LEU A 114 13.06 -19.26 4.09
C LEU A 114 11.66 -19.21 3.44
N PRO A 115 10.96 -18.07 3.52
CA PRO A 115 9.69 -17.92 2.82
C PRO A 115 9.89 -17.93 1.29
N GLU A 116 8.90 -18.47 0.56
CA GLU A 116 8.90 -18.44 -0.90
C GLU A 116 8.51 -17.05 -1.41
N TYR A 117 9.41 -16.40 -2.18
CA TYR A 117 9.15 -15.07 -2.71
C TYR A 117 8.13 -15.11 -3.86
N GLU A 118 6.99 -14.45 -3.65
CA GLU A 118 6.01 -14.18 -4.70
C GLU A 118 6.06 -12.69 -5.03
N GLY A 119 6.47 -12.36 -6.25
CA GLY A 119 6.60 -10.97 -6.68
C GLY A 119 5.26 -10.27 -6.94
N CYS A 120 5.32 -8.97 -7.25
CA CYS A 120 4.17 -8.16 -7.64
C CYS A 120 3.70 -8.44 -9.07
N LEU A 121 3.08 -9.59 -9.29
CA LEU A 121 2.51 -10.00 -10.57
C LEU A 121 1.05 -10.39 -10.38
N ALA A 122 0.14 -9.51 -10.82
CA ALA A 122 -1.30 -9.73 -10.74
C ALA A 122 -2.04 -9.01 -11.88
N ASP A 123 -3.20 -9.54 -12.27
CA ASP A 123 -4.02 -8.99 -13.36
C ASP A 123 -5.00 -7.91 -12.90
N ASP A 124 -5.28 -7.81 -11.59
CA ASP A 124 -6.26 -6.89 -11.03
C ASP A 124 -5.86 -6.35 -9.64
N THR A 125 -6.60 -5.34 -9.18
CA THR A 125 -6.38 -4.69 -7.88
C THR A 125 -6.39 -5.67 -6.71
N LYS A 126 -7.26 -6.69 -6.71
CA LYS A 126 -7.35 -7.66 -5.61
C LYS A 126 -6.14 -8.58 -5.60
N GLY A 127 -5.66 -8.99 -6.78
CA GLY A 127 -4.42 -9.75 -6.90
C GLY A 127 -3.22 -8.98 -6.38
N TYR A 128 -3.11 -7.68 -6.70
CA TYR A 128 -2.04 -6.83 -6.13
C TYR A 128 -2.13 -6.67 -4.61
N GLN A 129 -3.34 -6.55 -4.06
CA GLN A 129 -3.54 -6.51 -2.61
C GLN A 129 -3.11 -7.82 -1.95
N ALA A 130 -3.52 -8.97 -2.49
CA ALA A 130 -3.11 -10.28 -1.97
C ALA A 130 -1.59 -10.51 -2.07
N ALA A 131 -0.95 -10.08 -3.17
CA ALA A 131 0.50 -10.11 -3.30
C ALA A 131 1.19 -9.21 -2.27
N THR A 132 0.63 -8.01 -2.02
CA THR A 132 1.13 -7.10 -0.98
C THR A 132 1.05 -7.73 0.40
N ASP A 133 -0.07 -8.36 0.76
CA ASP A 133 -0.26 -9.03 2.05
C ASP A 133 0.77 -10.15 2.25
N LYS A 134 0.99 -10.99 1.23
CA LYS A 134 2.05 -12.02 1.26
C LYS A 134 3.44 -11.41 1.44
N LEU A 135 3.77 -10.35 0.71
CA LEU A 135 5.07 -9.67 0.86
C LEU A 135 5.25 -9.09 2.27
N ASN A 136 4.18 -8.58 2.88
CA ASN A 136 4.24 -8.11 4.26
C ASN A 136 4.49 -9.26 5.25
N GLU A 137 3.83 -10.41 5.07
CA GLU A 137 4.10 -11.61 5.88
C GLU A 137 5.56 -12.06 5.76
N GLN A 138 6.14 -12.01 4.54
CA GLN A 138 7.56 -12.32 4.33
C GLN A 138 8.47 -11.30 5.02
N THR A 139 8.14 -10.02 4.92
CA THR A 139 8.89 -8.93 5.58
C THR A 139 8.93 -9.14 7.09
N ASP A 140 7.78 -9.47 7.70
CA ASP A 140 7.67 -9.72 9.13
C ASP A 140 8.44 -10.97 9.55
N TRP A 141 8.40 -12.03 8.73
CA TRP A 141 9.22 -13.21 8.93
C TRP A 141 10.71 -12.86 8.96
N TYR A 142 11.21 -12.12 7.95
CA TYR A 142 12.62 -11.73 7.86
C TYR A 142 13.05 -10.86 9.04
N LYS A 143 12.23 -9.88 9.43
CA LYS A 143 12.52 -9.02 10.59
C LYS A 143 12.62 -9.83 11.89
N SER A 144 11.67 -10.73 12.13
CA SER A 144 11.65 -11.58 13.32
C SER A 144 12.83 -12.56 13.38
N HIS A 145 13.17 -13.19 12.24
CA HIS A 145 14.28 -14.14 12.17
C HIS A 145 15.63 -13.44 12.21
N THR A 146 15.78 -12.25 11.62
CA THR A 146 17.00 -11.44 11.77
C THR A 146 17.24 -11.08 13.24
N ALA A 147 16.20 -10.66 13.96
CA ALA A 147 16.32 -10.34 15.39
C ALA A 147 16.67 -11.57 16.26
N SER A 148 16.05 -12.72 15.97
CA SER A 148 16.33 -13.97 16.69
C SER A 148 17.73 -14.48 16.40
N LEU A 149 18.16 -14.42 15.14
CA LEU A 149 19.52 -14.76 14.71
C LEU A 149 20.55 -13.86 15.38
N GLN A 150 20.34 -12.54 15.40
CA GLN A 150 21.25 -11.60 16.04
C GLN A 150 21.43 -11.94 17.53
N LYS A 151 20.33 -12.26 18.21
CA LYS A 151 20.39 -12.66 19.62
C LYS A 151 21.22 -13.94 19.82
N ALA A 152 21.12 -14.91 18.91
CA ALA A 152 21.94 -16.12 18.96
C ALA A 152 23.42 -15.82 18.70
N VAL A 153 23.73 -14.95 17.73
CA VAL A 153 25.08 -14.44 17.47
C VAL A 153 25.67 -13.77 18.71
N ASP A 154 24.91 -12.88 19.35
CA ASP A 154 25.33 -12.18 20.57
C ASP A 154 25.60 -13.15 21.72
N ALA A 155 24.79 -14.20 21.86
CA ALA A 155 24.97 -15.25 22.87
C ALA A 155 26.28 -16.03 22.65
N VAL A 156 26.57 -16.42 21.40
CA VAL A 156 27.84 -17.07 21.04
C VAL A 156 29.02 -16.14 21.33
N ASN A 157 28.92 -14.88 20.94
CA ASN A 157 29.97 -13.88 21.17
C ASN A 157 30.21 -13.63 22.67
N ALA A 158 29.16 -13.58 23.49
CA ALA A 158 29.29 -13.47 24.95
C ALA A 158 29.88 -14.73 25.60
N SER A 159 29.71 -15.89 24.96
CA SER A 159 30.24 -17.18 25.40
C SER A 159 31.72 -17.39 25.03
N LYS A 160 32.33 -16.54 24.19
CA LYS A 160 33.75 -16.64 23.80
C LYS A 160 34.67 -16.73 25.03
N LYS A 161 35.69 -17.58 24.95
CA LYS A 161 36.69 -17.80 26.00
C LYS A 161 37.75 -16.72 26.04
#